data_AF-A0A3D0ES96-F1
#
_entry.id   AF-A0A3D0ES96-F1
#
_cell.length_a   1.000
_cell.length_b   1.000
_cell.length_c   1.000
_cell.angle_alpha   90.00
_cell.angle_beta   90.00
_cell.angle_gamma   90.00
#
_symmetry.space_group_name_H-M   'P 1'
#
loop_
_entity.id
_entity.type
_entity.pdbx_description
1 polymer ?
#
loop_
_entity_poly.entity_id
_entity_poly.type
_entity_poly.pdbx_seq_one_letter_code
_entity_poly.pdbx_strand_id
1 'polypeptide(L)'
;MSRLILRRARAFRSVFGTTKNRTRDQEIVLKVLADFCRVNKSSVTVSPIHRQVDPLATCVAEGRREVMNRITQYLQLDQEELIRIINEAEKTDV
;
A
#
# COMPACT_ATOMS: atom_id res chain seq x y z
N MET A 1 -17.84 11.27 -0.67
CA MET A 1 -16.47 10.83 -0.30
C MET A 1 -15.57 10.46 -1.50
N SER A 2 -16.16 10.25 -2.68
CA SER A 2 -15.57 9.57 -3.84
C SER A 2 -14.49 10.36 -4.62
N ARG A 3 -14.60 11.70 -4.69
CA ARG A 3 -13.59 12.56 -5.38
C ARG A 3 -12.20 12.54 -4.74
N LEU A 4 -12.12 12.43 -3.41
CA LEU A 4 -10.84 12.47 -2.70
C LEU A 4 -10.03 11.19 -2.95
N ILE A 5 -10.71 10.05 -3.00
CA ILE A 5 -10.11 8.74 -3.29
C ILE A 5 -9.52 8.73 -4.70
N LEU A 6 -10.28 9.23 -5.69
CA LEU A 6 -9.80 9.41 -7.07
C LEU A 6 -8.55 10.27 -7.16
N ARG A 7 -8.54 11.43 -6.47
CA ARG A 7 -7.39 12.35 -6.47
C ARG A 7 -6.15 11.68 -5.88
N ARG A 8 -6.32 10.93 -4.78
CA ARG A 8 -5.23 10.16 -4.15
C ARG A 8 -4.75 9.04 -5.07
N ALA A 9 -5.65 8.24 -5.65
CA ALA A 9 -5.28 7.19 -6.59
C ALA A 9 -4.49 7.74 -7.77
N ARG A 10 -4.91 8.88 -8.34
CA ARG A 10 -4.17 9.57 -9.41
C ARG A 10 -2.76 9.97 -8.96
N ALA A 11 -2.62 10.59 -7.79
CA ALA A 11 -1.32 11.03 -7.26
C ALA A 11 -0.38 9.86 -6.98
N PHE A 12 -0.88 8.78 -6.39
CA PHE A 12 -0.08 7.57 -6.16
C PHE A 12 0.36 6.94 -7.48
N ARG A 13 -0.53 6.85 -8.48
CA ARG A 13 -0.20 6.32 -9.80
C ARG A 13 0.79 7.19 -10.57
N SER A 14 0.75 8.52 -10.42
CA SER A 14 1.75 9.38 -11.05
C SER A 14 3.14 9.19 -10.44
N VAL A 15 3.22 8.90 -9.15
CA VAL A 15 4.51 8.69 -8.46
C VAL A 15 5.05 7.28 -8.71
N PHE A 16 4.23 6.25 -8.51
CA PHE A 16 4.65 4.84 -8.51
C PHE A 16 4.36 4.07 -9.80
N GLY A 17 3.73 4.72 -10.79
CA GLY A 17 3.30 4.12 -12.05
C GLY A 17 2.16 3.11 -11.88
N THR A 18 1.61 2.64 -13.00
CA THR A 18 0.61 1.57 -13.01
C THR A 18 1.26 0.24 -13.41
N THR A 19 0.64 -0.89 -13.08
CA THR A 19 1.21 -2.23 -13.38
C THR A 19 1.63 -2.41 -14.84
N LYS A 20 0.94 -1.75 -15.79
CA LYS A 20 1.24 -1.83 -17.23
C LYS A 20 2.18 -0.73 -17.74
N ASN A 21 2.43 0.32 -16.96
CA ASN A 21 3.18 1.50 -17.39
C ASN A 21 4.00 2.08 -16.23
N ARG A 22 5.02 1.32 -15.81
CA ARG A 22 6.04 1.78 -14.86
C ARG A 22 7.34 2.05 -15.58
N THR A 23 8.02 3.11 -15.15
CA THR A 23 9.41 3.37 -15.51
C THR A 23 10.34 2.45 -14.72
N ARG A 24 11.57 2.26 -15.20
CA ARG A 24 12.60 1.45 -14.52
C ARG A 24 12.89 1.95 -13.10
N ASP A 25 12.93 3.27 -12.90
CA ASP A 25 13.20 3.86 -11.59
C ASP A 25 12.06 3.62 -10.61
N GLN A 26 10.80 3.71 -11.08
CA GLN A 26 9.62 3.37 -10.27
C GLN A 26 9.64 1.90 -9.82
N GLU A 27 10.06 0.98 -10.70
CA GLU A 27 10.22 -0.43 -10.33
C GLU A 27 11.32 -0.65 -9.28
N ILE A 28 12.46 0.03 -9.42
CA ILE A 28 13.55 -0.04 -8.44
C ILE A 28 13.08 0.46 -7.08
N VAL A 29 12.42 1.63 -7.04
CA VAL A 29 11.87 2.20 -5.80
C VAL A 29 10.86 1.25 -5.16
N LEU A 30 9.93 0.69 -5.94
CA LEU A 30 8.94 -0.25 -5.41
C LEU A 30 9.58 -1.54 -4.87
N LYS A 31 10.65 -2.05 -5.49
CA LYS A 31 11.41 -3.20 -4.96
C LYS A 31 12.08 -2.87 -3.62
N VAL A 32 12.72 -1.70 -3.53
CA VAL A 32 13.34 -1.23 -2.28
C VAL A 32 12.29 -1.06 -1.18
N LEU A 33 11.16 -0.43 -1.49
CA LEU A 33 10.06 -0.24 -0.54
C LEU A 33 9.44 -1.57 -0.12
N ALA A 34 9.26 -2.52 -1.04
CA ALA A 34 8.71 -3.83 -0.72
C ALA A 34 9.59 -4.61 0.26
N ASP A 35 10.92 -4.55 0.11
CA ASP A 35 11.86 -5.16 1.06
C ASP A 35 11.84 -4.45 2.42
N PHE A 36 11.92 -3.12 2.42
CA PHE A 36 11.85 -2.31 3.64
C PHE A 36 10.55 -2.52 4.43
N CYS A 37 9.44 -2.67 3.71
CA CYS A 37 8.11 -2.91 4.27
C CYS A 37 7.80 -4.38 4.55
N ARG A 38 8.77 -5.29 4.35
CA ARG A 38 8.65 -6.71 4.72
C ARG A 38 7.43 -7.39 4.10
N VAL A 39 7.13 -7.11 2.83
CA VAL A 39 5.95 -7.67 2.14
C VAL A 39 5.97 -9.20 2.15
N ASN A 40 7.13 -9.81 1.92
CA ASN A 40 7.31 -11.26 1.84
C ASN A 40 8.04 -11.85 3.06
N LYS A 41 8.10 -11.13 4.19
CA LYS A 41 8.81 -11.56 5.41
C LYS A 41 7.86 -11.45 6.59
N SER A 42 8.03 -12.27 7.63
CA SER A 42 7.28 -12.07 8.88
C SER A 42 7.59 -10.71 9.50
N SER A 43 6.57 -10.07 10.08
CA SER A 43 6.67 -8.85 10.91
C SER A 43 7.07 -9.15 12.34
N VAL A 44 6.77 -10.37 12.82
CA VAL A 44 7.14 -10.82 14.15
C VAL A 44 8.65 -10.73 14.27
N THR A 45 9.08 -9.90 15.20
CA THR A 45 10.49 -9.65 15.48
C THR A 45 10.84 -10.26 16.82
N VAL A 46 11.92 -11.03 16.88
CA VAL A 46 12.41 -11.69 18.09
C VAL A 46 13.64 -10.93 18.59
N SER A 47 13.66 -10.61 19.88
CA SER A 47 14.81 -9.96 20.52
C SER A 47 16.03 -10.89 20.46
N PRO A 48 17.19 -10.42 19.96
CA PRO A 48 18.40 -11.25 19.91
C PRO A 48 18.95 -11.56 21.31
N ILE A 49 18.61 -10.74 22.31
CA ILE A 49 19.08 -10.87 23.69
C ILE A 49 18.22 -11.87 24.46
N HIS A 50 16.90 -11.64 24.50
CA HIS A 50 15.97 -12.40 25.33
C HIS A 50 15.34 -13.59 24.60
N ARG A 51 15.53 -13.69 23.27
CA ARG A 51 14.95 -14.73 22.40
C ARG A 51 13.43 -14.86 22.48
N GLN A 52 12.76 -13.82 22.93
CA GLN A 52 11.31 -13.69 22.97
C GLN A 52 10.84 -12.69 21.91
N VAL A 53 9.57 -12.75 21.54
CA VAL A 53 8.96 -11.76 20.65
C VAL A 53 9.12 -10.38 21.28
N ASP A 54 9.63 -9.43 20.49
CA ASP A 54 9.68 -8.02 20.80
C ASP A 54 8.41 -7.36 20.25
N PRO A 55 7.45 -6.97 21.12
CA PRO A 55 6.19 -6.40 20.66
C PRO A 55 6.39 -5.05 19.96
N LEU A 56 7.32 -4.21 20.44
CA LEU A 56 7.54 -2.88 19.88
C LEU A 56 8.16 -2.96 18.49
N ALA A 57 9.18 -3.81 18.33
CA ALA A 57 9.81 -4.03 17.03
C ALA A 57 8.82 -4.66 16.03
N THR A 58 7.95 -5.56 16.51
CA THR A 58 6.87 -6.14 15.70
C THR A 58 5.85 -5.09 15.25
N CYS A 59 5.41 -4.20 16.14
CA CYS A 59 4.51 -3.10 15.79
C CYS A 59 5.13 -2.17 14.73
N VAL A 60 6.42 -1.84 14.86
CA VAL A 60 7.14 -1.05 13.84
C VAL A 60 7.16 -1.78 12.49
N ALA A 61 7.43 -3.10 12.50
CA ALA A 61 7.44 -3.90 11.29
C ALA A 61 6.06 -3.94 10.60
N GLU A 62 4.97 -4.04 11.37
CA GLU A 62 3.61 -3.95 10.82
C GLU A 62 3.28 -2.57 10.29
N GLY A 63 3.69 -1.50 10.99
CA GLY A 63 3.51 -0.13 10.50
C GLY A 63 4.17 0.08 9.13
N ARG A 64 5.36 -0.51 8.91
CA ARG A 64 6.00 -0.48 7.59
C ARG A 64 5.21 -1.28 6.56
N ARG A 65 4.71 -2.47 6.91
CA ARG A 65 3.88 -3.26 5.99
C ARG A 65 2.63 -2.51 5.55
N GLU A 66 1.98 -1.80 6.47
CA GLU A 66 0.78 -1.01 6.16
C GLU A 66 1.08 0.11 5.14
N VAL A 67 2.28 0.70 5.14
CA VAL A 67 2.68 1.66 4.10
C VAL A 67 2.63 1.02 2.71
N MET A 68 3.19 -0.18 2.56
CA MET A 68 3.19 -0.87 1.27
C MET A 68 1.79 -1.37 0.89
N ASN A 69 0.99 -1.82 1.85
CA ASN A 69 -0.42 -2.16 1.62
C ASN A 69 -1.18 -0.93 1.09
N ARG A 70 -0.96 0.24 1.68
CA ARG A 70 -1.58 1.50 1.26
C ARG A 70 -1.18 1.89 -0.16
N ILE A 71 0.10 1.79 -0.49
CA ILE A 71 0.59 2.04 -1.85
C ILE A 71 -0.09 1.07 -2.81
N THR A 72 -0.05 -0.22 -2.50
CA THR A 72 -0.62 -1.29 -3.32
C THR A 72 -2.12 -1.09 -3.57
N GLN A 73 -2.88 -0.70 -2.54
CA GLN A 73 -4.30 -0.37 -2.64
C GLN A 73 -4.54 0.69 -3.74
N TYR A 74 -3.81 1.80 -3.75
CA TYR A 74 -4.00 2.85 -4.75
C TYR A 74 -3.51 2.47 -6.15
N LEU A 75 -2.56 1.54 -6.25
CA LEU A 75 -2.04 1.05 -7.53
C LEU A 75 -2.88 -0.07 -8.15
N GLN A 76 -3.55 -0.89 -7.33
CA GLN A 76 -4.32 -2.06 -7.77
C GLN A 76 -5.78 -1.75 -8.09
N LEU A 77 -6.37 -0.66 -7.58
CA LEU A 77 -7.75 -0.30 -7.91
C LEU A 77 -7.91 -0.28 -9.44
N ASP A 78 -8.64 -1.24 -9.99
CA ASP A 78 -8.99 -1.20 -11.39
C ASP A 78 -9.87 0.03 -11.64
N GLN A 79 -9.73 0.69 -12.78
CA GLN A 79 -10.54 1.87 -13.10
C GLN A 79 -12.04 1.53 -13.04
N GLU A 80 -12.42 0.32 -13.46
CA GLU A 80 -13.80 -0.16 -13.39
C GLU A 80 -14.30 -0.36 -11.95
N GLU A 81 -13.49 -0.94 -11.08
CA GLU A 81 -13.82 -1.17 -9.68
C GLU A 81 -13.93 0.15 -8.91
N LEU A 82 -13.08 1.12 -9.25
CA LEU A 82 -13.09 2.47 -8.70
C LEU A 82 -14.37 3.22 -9.13
N ILE A 83 -14.80 3.09 -10.40
CA ILE A 83 -16.08 3.64 -10.90
C ILE A 83 -17.28 3.00 -10.21
N ARG A 84 -17.26 1.68 -9.97
CA ARG A 84 -18.34 0.99 -9.22
C ARG A 84 -18.46 1.53 -7.80
N ILE A 85 -17.35 1.65 -7.07
CA ILE A 85 -17.33 2.20 -5.70
C ILE A 85 -17.85 3.64 -5.66
N ILE A 86 -17.49 4.46 -6.67
CA ILE A 86 -18.01 5.84 -6.77
C ILE A 86 -19.54 5.83 -6.95
N ASN A 87 -20.04 5.01 -7.86
CA ASN A 87 -21.47 4.92 -8.17
C ASN A 87 -22.29 4.35 -6.99
N GLU A 88 -21.74 3.43 -6.22
CA GLU A 88 -22.40 2.87 -5.01
C GLU A 88 -22.44 3.89 -3.87
N ALA A 89 -21.36 4.64 -3.67
CA ALA A 89 -21.32 5.71 -2.68
C ALA A 89 -22.33 6.83 -2.99
N GLU A 90 -22.48 7.22 -4.26
CA GLU A 90 -23.47 8.24 -4.68
C GLU A 90 -24.92 7.78 -4.52
N LYS A 91 -25.19 6.47 -4.61
CA LYS A 91 -26.54 5.90 -4.38
C LYS A 91 -26.94 5.85 -2.91
N THR A 92 -25.98 5.83 -2.00
CA THR A 92 -26.24 5.68 -0.56
C THR A 92 -26.47 7.04 0.13
N ASP A 93 -26.11 8.13 -0.55
CA ASP A 93 -26.31 9.52 -0.10
C ASP A 93 -27.66 10.12 -0.57
N VAL A 94 -28.64 9.29 -0.99
CA VAL A 94 -30.02 9.66 -1.40
C VAL A 94 -31.04 8.95 -0.52
#